data_AF-A0A9P1CJ57-F1
#
_entry.id   AF-A0A9P1CJ57-F1
#
_cell.length_a   1.000
_cell.length_b   1.000
_cell.length_c   1.000
_cell.angle_alpha   90.00
_cell.angle_beta   90.00
_cell.angle_gamma   90.00
#
_symmetry.space_group_name_H-M   'P 1'
#
loop_
_entity.id
_entity.type
_entity.pdbx_description
1 polymer ?
#
loop_
_entity_poly.entity_id
_entity_poly.type
_entity_poly.pdbx_seq_one_letter_code
_entity_poly.pdbx_strand_id
1 'polypeptide(L)'
;MALGLHCSFHALTGRGLEQFVPKNSGPERESLGRASVTGFDLPPWDERPCAKSCHDEEAAGFKMMNFLAGPCQLRCYPEPEGSHPQWNDYLRSVDQAGLKPVLLKATLLCNWTRGPFSKGTHQTRLSDAATDLMNRKGHDDEFMNVLTEMTAVDRGFSPDSDFRLTPDEWLRVCSKRIPKARGKAWFGIAESFSQLERSWSILSETVRHIKTLHALLKDLSAADADDDAMIPAPAPAPPPDPDDARELSATQKAFNALRSRYKSTYDFVIALYGEPRLQLQVRMMIDATLDLHEEYSAHLEAQKEGTHGMLRWCAERACGNWYQTIVKMINRMTGPDTAERLKMTTPSPFRVFQPDDPVLEEESKLAKQYVKLVMTLAANRAWSQVHFGLVFPYCLARIMSPNQDDKRRAQVLLRSLTDAILKLEDRTKVAHQKSPLHRLLCDLGTTEWVVTREIFVQGIRVDWCYNDVELRKMAFSLSAGPSTTKYCLENVISTVKDCGQRVKKNTRNMSMHTKWMYAGTSHYAPAGGVEQLQVDRDDLLKTCLQKGVEQKFVQGKWLAEAKASFKDVFPTPEDILHETRKAGYLANKRAASAAAFVLHDSRNDFSNVSKAWTGLV
;
A
#
# COMPACT_ATOMS: atom_id res chain seq x y z
N MET A 1 5.43 4.86 -23.22
CA MET A 1 6.04 4.03 -22.14
C MET A 1 6.45 2.67 -22.67
N ALA A 2 5.55 1.91 -23.31
CA ALA A 2 5.89 0.65 -24.00
C ALA A 2 7.04 0.79 -25.02
N LEU A 3 7.03 1.84 -25.86
CA LEU A 3 8.15 2.16 -26.75
C LEU A 3 9.46 2.41 -25.97
N GLY A 4 9.40 3.15 -24.86
CA GLY A 4 10.56 3.37 -24.00
C GLY A 4 11.08 2.10 -23.34
N LEU A 5 10.20 1.17 -22.95
CA LEU A 5 10.55 -0.16 -22.45
C LEU A 5 11.21 -1.02 -23.53
N HIS A 6 10.60 -1.09 -24.72
CA HIS A 6 11.16 -1.78 -25.89
C HIS A 6 12.57 -1.26 -26.22
N CYS A 7 12.74 0.05 -26.35
CA CYS A 7 14.04 0.68 -26.60
C CYS A 7 15.05 0.38 -25.48
N SER A 8 14.60 0.30 -24.23
CA SER A 8 15.49 0.03 -23.11
C SER A 8 15.89 -1.44 -23.02
N PHE A 9 14.97 -2.37 -23.27
CA PHE A 9 15.30 -3.78 -23.40
C PHE A 9 16.25 -4.03 -24.58
N HIS A 10 16.01 -3.38 -25.72
CA HIS A 10 16.87 -3.48 -26.89
C HIS A 10 18.27 -2.91 -26.61
N ALA A 11 18.35 -1.80 -25.86
CA ALA A 11 19.63 -1.23 -25.42
C ALA A 11 20.37 -2.09 -24.38
N LEU A 12 19.62 -2.87 -23.58
CA LEU A 12 20.19 -3.71 -22.52
C LEU A 12 20.56 -5.11 -23.00
N THR A 13 19.84 -5.67 -23.97
CA THR A 13 19.86 -7.12 -24.24
C THR A 13 20.04 -7.46 -25.72
N GLY A 14 20.21 -6.45 -26.57
CA GLY A 14 20.22 -6.58 -28.03
C GLY A 14 18.87 -7.00 -28.63
N ARG A 15 17.84 -7.25 -27.80
CA ARG A 15 16.46 -7.56 -28.17
C ARG A 15 15.50 -6.69 -27.37
N GLY A 16 14.47 -6.15 -28.00
CA GLY A 16 13.41 -5.39 -27.34
C GLY A 16 12.39 -6.28 -26.64
N LEU A 17 11.12 -5.87 -26.67
CA LEU A 17 10.00 -6.63 -26.10
C LEU A 17 9.69 -7.93 -26.85
N GLU A 18 10.19 -8.11 -28.07
CA GLU A 18 9.97 -9.29 -28.92
C GLU A 18 10.48 -10.58 -28.28
N GLN A 19 11.45 -10.51 -27.38
CA GLN A 19 11.93 -11.70 -26.65
C GLN A 19 10.87 -12.30 -25.72
N PHE A 20 9.91 -11.48 -25.26
CA PHE A 20 8.79 -11.92 -24.42
C PHE A 20 7.56 -12.34 -25.24
N VAL A 21 7.65 -12.25 -26.57
CA VAL A 21 6.64 -12.79 -27.46
C VAL A 21 6.79 -14.32 -27.50
N PRO A 22 5.70 -15.09 -27.37
CA PRO A 22 5.78 -16.55 -27.49
C PRO A 22 6.37 -16.96 -28.83
N LYS A 23 7.36 -17.86 -28.84
CA LYS A 23 8.07 -18.32 -30.06
C LYS A 23 7.15 -18.97 -31.12
N ASN A 24 5.91 -19.35 -30.76
CA ASN A 24 4.92 -19.99 -31.63
C ASN A 24 3.67 -19.09 -31.87
N SER A 25 3.85 -17.77 -31.96
CA SER A 25 2.76 -16.75 -32.00
C SER A 25 2.16 -16.51 -33.40
N GLY A 26 1.96 -17.57 -34.18
CA GLY A 26 1.25 -17.47 -35.46
C GLY A 26 -0.24 -17.05 -35.31
N PRO A 27 -0.89 -16.64 -36.42
CA PRO A 27 -2.29 -16.16 -36.44
C PRO A 27 -3.35 -17.18 -35.98
N GLU A 28 -2.97 -18.43 -35.76
CA GLU A 28 -3.87 -19.50 -35.27
C GLU A 28 -4.32 -19.34 -33.80
N ARG A 29 -3.79 -18.35 -33.06
CA ARG A 29 -4.15 -18.12 -31.65
C ARG A 29 -5.46 -17.36 -31.41
N GLU A 30 -6.15 -16.88 -32.45
CA GLU A 30 -7.44 -16.15 -32.29
C GLU A 30 -8.58 -17.02 -31.68
N SER A 31 -8.34 -18.30 -31.38
CA SER A 31 -9.33 -19.17 -30.76
C SER A 31 -8.76 -20.12 -29.69
N LEU A 32 -8.02 -19.59 -28.70
CA LEU A 32 -7.60 -20.38 -27.54
C LEU A 32 -8.78 -20.70 -26.59
N GLY A 33 -9.63 -21.68 -26.93
CA GLY A 33 -10.53 -22.31 -25.96
C GLY A 33 -10.08 -23.70 -25.54
N ARG A 34 -10.95 -24.49 -24.90
CA ARG A 34 -10.59 -25.77 -24.26
C ARG A 34 -9.82 -26.76 -25.16
N ALA A 35 -10.12 -26.81 -26.46
CA ALA A 35 -9.43 -27.66 -27.43
C ALA A 35 -7.97 -27.27 -27.72
N SER A 36 -7.57 -26.02 -27.44
CA SER A 36 -6.22 -25.51 -27.70
C SER A 36 -5.28 -25.63 -26.51
N VAL A 37 -5.77 -25.99 -25.31
CA VAL A 37 -4.91 -26.09 -24.11
C VAL A 37 -4.31 -27.50 -23.98
N THR A 38 -4.93 -28.49 -24.61
CA THR A 38 -4.55 -29.91 -24.53
C THR A 38 -3.65 -30.40 -25.68
N GLY A 39 -3.36 -29.55 -26.67
CA GLY A 39 -2.66 -29.94 -27.91
C GLY A 39 -1.34 -29.22 -28.20
N PHE A 40 -0.83 -28.39 -27.28
CA PHE A 40 0.40 -27.62 -27.50
C PHE A 40 1.55 -28.16 -26.66
N ASP A 41 2.65 -28.51 -27.33
CA ASP A 41 3.93 -28.72 -26.66
C ASP A 41 4.60 -27.38 -26.37
N LEU A 42 4.75 -27.08 -25.08
CA LEU A 42 5.50 -25.92 -24.62
C LEU A 42 7.00 -26.26 -24.57
N PRO A 43 7.88 -25.37 -25.04
CA PRO A 43 9.30 -25.47 -24.72
C PRO A 43 9.52 -25.52 -23.20
N PRO A 44 10.67 -26.03 -22.72
CA PRO A 44 11.05 -25.94 -21.31
C PRO A 44 10.88 -24.52 -20.76
N TRP A 45 10.51 -24.37 -19.48
CA TRP A 45 10.30 -23.03 -18.89
C TRP A 45 11.52 -22.13 -18.99
N ASP A 46 12.72 -22.70 -18.91
CA ASP A 46 13.99 -21.99 -18.98
C ASP A 46 14.21 -21.29 -20.35
N GLU A 47 13.50 -21.71 -21.40
CA GLU A 47 13.52 -21.07 -22.72
C GLU A 47 12.41 -20.02 -22.94
N ARG A 48 11.63 -19.73 -21.89
CA ARG A 48 10.44 -18.87 -21.93
C ARG A 48 10.63 -17.64 -21.04
N PRO A 49 11.34 -16.60 -21.51
CA PRO A 49 11.58 -15.40 -20.71
C PRO A 49 10.26 -14.71 -20.36
N CYS A 50 10.15 -14.23 -19.12
CA CYS A 50 8.98 -13.53 -18.60
C CYS A 50 9.40 -12.20 -17.97
N ALA A 51 8.82 -11.10 -18.43
CA ALA A 51 9.01 -9.79 -17.84
C ALA A 51 8.27 -9.70 -16.50
N LYS A 52 8.98 -9.32 -15.44
CA LYS A 52 8.42 -9.19 -14.10
C LYS A 52 8.58 -7.79 -13.57
N SER A 53 7.56 -7.31 -12.88
CA SER A 53 7.67 -6.04 -12.19
C SER A 53 6.77 -5.94 -10.98
N CYS A 54 7.33 -5.47 -9.87
CA CYS A 54 6.60 -5.20 -8.64
C CYS A 54 6.13 -3.74 -8.65
N HIS A 55 4.82 -3.53 -8.63
CA HIS A 55 4.21 -2.22 -8.64
C HIS A 55 3.10 -2.16 -7.61
N ASP A 56 2.93 -0.99 -6.99
CA ASP A 56 1.70 -0.68 -6.27
C ASP A 56 0.51 -0.92 -7.22
N GLU A 57 -0.46 -1.70 -6.75
CA GLU A 57 -1.62 -2.14 -7.52
C GLU A 57 -2.43 -0.96 -8.07
N GLU A 58 -2.36 0.20 -7.41
CA GLU A 58 -3.08 1.41 -7.82
C GLU A 58 -2.24 2.35 -8.70
N ALA A 59 -0.95 2.06 -8.86
CA ALA A 59 -0.04 2.88 -9.65
C ALA A 59 -0.17 2.60 -11.16
N ALA A 60 0.20 3.60 -11.96
CA ALA A 60 0.22 3.50 -13.42
C ALA A 60 1.12 2.36 -13.95
N GLY A 61 2.12 1.94 -13.17
CA GLY A 61 2.99 0.80 -13.53
C GLY A 61 2.23 -0.52 -13.60
N PHE A 62 1.30 -0.78 -12.67
CA PHE A 62 0.49 -1.98 -12.68
C PHE A 62 -0.45 -2.02 -13.91
N LYS A 63 -1.04 -0.87 -14.26
CA LYS A 63 -1.85 -0.72 -15.49
C LYS A 63 -1.02 -1.02 -16.75
N MET A 64 0.23 -0.58 -16.79
CA MET A 64 1.14 -0.88 -17.89
C MET A 64 1.43 -2.38 -18.01
N MET A 65 1.64 -3.08 -16.88
CA MET A 65 1.82 -4.53 -16.91
C MET A 65 0.58 -5.26 -17.42
N ASN A 66 -0.63 -4.82 -17.03
CA ASN A 66 -1.88 -5.35 -17.60
C ASN A 66 -1.96 -5.12 -19.12
N PHE A 67 -1.55 -3.94 -19.61
CA PHE A 67 -1.52 -3.63 -21.04
C PHE A 67 -0.55 -4.55 -21.81
N LEU A 68 0.64 -4.75 -21.26
CA LEU A 68 1.65 -5.63 -21.88
C LEU A 68 1.20 -7.10 -21.86
N ALA A 69 0.60 -7.58 -20.77
CA ALA A 69 0.16 -8.96 -20.62
C ALA A 69 -1.10 -9.29 -21.44
N GLY A 70 -2.07 -8.37 -21.47
CA GLY A 70 -3.37 -8.54 -22.14
C GLY A 70 -3.30 -8.11 -23.61
N PRO A 71 -3.54 -6.83 -23.94
CA PRO A 71 -3.52 -6.34 -25.32
C PRO A 71 -2.27 -6.70 -26.13
N CYS A 72 -1.06 -6.58 -25.55
CA CYS A 72 0.18 -6.91 -26.27
C CYS A 72 0.55 -8.39 -26.23
N GLN A 73 -0.16 -9.23 -25.47
CA GLN A 73 0.08 -10.67 -25.37
C GLN A 73 1.55 -11.04 -25.10
N LEU A 74 2.24 -10.24 -24.28
CA LEU A 74 3.61 -10.52 -23.85
C LEU A 74 3.60 -11.42 -22.62
N ARG A 75 4.68 -12.21 -22.46
CA ARG A 75 4.94 -12.91 -21.20
C ARG A 75 5.31 -11.92 -20.10
N CYS A 76 4.29 -11.50 -19.36
CA CYS A 76 4.41 -10.54 -18.27
C CYS A 76 3.77 -11.08 -17.00
N TYR A 77 4.40 -10.80 -15.85
CA TYR A 77 3.89 -11.12 -14.52
C TYR A 77 4.06 -9.90 -13.60
N PRO A 78 2.96 -9.23 -13.21
CA PRO A 78 3.02 -8.19 -12.18
C PRO A 78 3.23 -8.86 -10.83
N GLU A 79 4.40 -8.67 -10.22
CA GLU A 79 4.74 -9.34 -8.97
C GLU A 79 3.86 -8.85 -7.81
N PRO A 80 3.42 -9.76 -6.92
CA PRO A 80 2.64 -9.42 -5.74
C PRO A 80 3.47 -8.56 -4.78
N GLU A 81 3.03 -7.32 -4.57
CA GLU A 81 3.62 -6.43 -3.56
C GLU A 81 2.92 -6.65 -2.21
N GLY A 82 3.68 -6.63 -1.11
CA GLY A 82 3.18 -6.96 0.23
C GLY A 82 2.80 -5.79 1.12
N SER A 83 3.37 -4.61 0.91
CA SER A 83 3.33 -3.48 1.86
C SER A 83 2.31 -2.40 1.48
N HIS A 84 2.26 -2.01 0.21
CA HIS A 84 1.37 -0.97 -0.29
C HIS A 84 -0.12 -1.35 -0.21
N PRO A 85 -0.56 -2.59 -0.50
CA PRO A 85 -1.94 -3.01 -0.26
C PRO A 85 -2.37 -2.81 1.20
N GLN A 86 -1.52 -3.15 2.17
CA GLN A 86 -1.82 -2.93 3.60
C GLN A 86 -2.00 -1.44 3.91
N TRP A 87 -1.14 -0.58 3.36
CA TRP A 87 -1.27 0.88 3.46
C TRP A 87 -2.59 1.37 2.86
N ASN A 88 -2.92 0.90 1.66
CA ASN A 88 -4.13 1.30 0.94
C ASN A 88 -5.40 0.81 1.66
N ASP A 89 -5.38 -0.39 2.24
CA ASP A 89 -6.48 -0.97 3.03
C ASP A 89 -6.80 -0.11 4.26
N TYR A 90 -5.75 0.34 4.97
CA TYR A 90 -5.88 1.23 6.12
C TYR A 90 -6.37 2.63 5.74
N LEU A 91 -5.82 3.25 4.69
CA LEU A 91 -6.29 4.57 4.28
C LEU A 91 -7.77 4.56 3.87
N ARG A 92 -8.21 3.53 3.14
CA ARG A 92 -9.62 3.35 2.78
C ARG A 92 -10.49 3.18 4.02
N SER A 93 -10.05 2.44 5.03
CA SER A 93 -10.83 2.23 6.25
C SER A 93 -10.93 3.50 7.09
N VAL A 94 -9.85 4.27 7.20
CA VAL A 94 -9.84 5.59 7.86
C VAL A 94 -10.79 6.57 7.16
N ASP A 95 -10.79 6.59 5.83
CA ASP A 95 -11.69 7.46 5.04
C ASP A 95 -13.16 7.06 5.26
N GLN A 96 -13.49 5.77 5.12
CA GLN A 96 -14.85 5.26 5.31
C GLN A 96 -15.34 5.41 6.77
N ALA A 97 -14.44 5.34 7.75
CA ALA A 97 -14.76 5.59 9.16
C ALA A 97 -14.88 7.09 9.51
N GLY A 98 -14.66 8.00 8.55
CA GLY A 98 -14.70 9.45 8.80
C GLY A 98 -13.54 9.96 9.66
N LEU A 99 -12.42 9.24 9.70
CA LEU A 99 -11.25 9.52 10.53
C LEU A 99 -10.10 10.21 9.76
N LYS A 100 -10.30 10.54 8.49
CA LYS A 100 -9.33 11.30 7.71
C LYS A 100 -8.99 12.68 8.31
N PRO A 101 -9.93 13.43 8.89
CA PRO A 101 -9.61 14.62 9.68
C PRO A 101 -8.66 14.36 10.85
N VAL A 102 -8.92 13.27 11.59
CA VAL A 102 -8.12 12.85 12.74
C VAL A 102 -6.70 12.52 12.29
N LEU A 103 -6.56 11.77 11.19
CA LEU A 103 -5.27 11.46 10.58
C LEU A 103 -4.47 12.74 10.27
N LEU A 104 -5.10 13.76 9.69
CA LEU A 104 -4.44 15.03 9.37
C LEU A 104 -4.05 15.83 10.62
N LYS A 105 -4.97 15.96 11.58
CA LYS A 105 -4.73 16.65 12.87
C LYS A 105 -3.58 15.99 13.63
N ALA A 106 -3.61 14.68 13.81
CA ALA A 106 -2.56 13.94 14.52
C ALA A 106 -1.21 13.97 13.77
N THR A 107 -1.22 13.88 12.42
CA THR A 107 -0.01 14.06 11.61
C THR A 107 0.60 15.46 11.78
N LEU A 108 -0.23 16.50 11.91
CA LEU A 108 0.25 17.85 12.23
C LEU A 108 0.91 17.86 13.61
N LEU A 109 0.28 17.31 14.65
CA LEU A 109 0.84 17.25 16.00
C LEU A 109 2.20 16.55 16.03
N CYS A 110 2.32 15.35 15.44
CA CYS A 110 3.60 14.63 15.34
C CYS A 110 4.69 15.42 14.60
N ASN A 111 4.32 16.15 13.54
CA ASN A 111 5.29 16.90 12.74
C ASN A 111 5.62 18.28 13.32
N TRP A 112 4.72 18.86 14.12
CA TRP A 112 4.91 20.16 14.76
C TRP A 112 5.99 20.09 15.83
N THR A 113 6.06 19.00 16.61
CA THR A 113 7.14 18.77 17.60
C THR A 113 8.54 18.80 16.99
N ARG A 114 8.63 18.63 15.67
CA ARG A 114 9.90 18.65 14.94
C ARG A 114 10.34 20.03 14.46
N GLY A 115 9.39 20.98 14.30
CA GLY A 115 9.55 22.40 13.94
C GLY A 115 10.53 22.76 12.80
N PRO A 116 10.29 23.76 11.94
CA PRO A 116 11.38 24.43 11.23
C PRO A 116 12.18 25.35 12.18
N PHE A 117 12.85 24.78 13.20
CA PHE A 117 13.67 25.54 14.17
C PHE A 117 14.84 26.28 13.49
N SER A 118 15.34 25.76 12.37
CA SER A 118 16.40 26.38 11.58
C SER A 118 15.95 27.54 10.68
N LYS A 119 14.64 27.76 10.52
CA LYS A 119 14.09 28.86 9.69
C LYS A 119 13.60 30.05 10.52
N GLY A 120 13.86 30.08 11.83
CA GLY A 120 13.42 31.15 12.73
C GLY A 120 11.91 31.22 12.99
N THR A 121 11.11 30.30 12.43
CA THR A 121 9.65 30.29 12.58
C THR A 121 9.20 29.78 13.96
N HIS A 122 10.06 29.05 14.66
CA HIS A 122 9.92 28.69 16.07
C HIS A 122 11.13 29.24 16.84
N GLN A 123 10.88 30.14 17.78
CA GLN A 123 11.93 30.82 18.55
C GLN A 123 12.48 29.96 19.70
N THR A 124 11.71 28.98 20.19
CA THR A 124 12.10 28.12 21.32
C THR A 124 12.01 26.66 20.90
N ARG A 125 13.05 25.87 21.20
CA ARG A 125 13.00 24.42 20.98
C ARG A 125 12.12 23.77 22.05
N LEU A 126 11.50 22.64 21.70
CA LEU A 126 10.69 21.86 22.64
C LEU A 126 11.48 21.45 23.90
N SER A 127 12.74 21.06 23.73
CA SER A 127 13.66 20.73 24.83
C SER A 127 13.89 21.91 25.76
N ASP A 128 14.09 23.10 25.21
CA ASP A 128 14.49 24.28 25.96
C ASP A 128 13.31 24.81 26.78
N ALA A 129 12.11 24.79 26.17
CA ALA A 129 10.87 25.11 26.88
C ALA A 129 10.54 24.08 27.96
N ALA A 130 10.80 22.79 27.72
CA ALA A 130 10.61 21.75 28.73
C ALA A 130 11.56 21.95 29.93
N THR A 131 12.83 22.29 29.67
CA THR A 131 13.81 22.63 30.72
C THR A 131 13.37 23.85 31.53
N ASP A 132 12.98 24.94 30.88
CA ASP A 132 12.50 26.13 31.59
C ASP A 132 11.23 25.84 32.41
N LEU A 133 10.28 25.08 31.87
CA LEU A 133 9.06 24.69 32.59
C LEU A 133 9.40 23.84 33.84
N MET A 134 10.26 22.82 33.70
CA MET A 134 10.65 21.96 34.82
C MET A 134 11.48 22.72 35.86
N ASN A 135 12.33 23.68 35.47
CA ASN A 135 13.04 24.53 36.43
C ASN A 135 12.07 25.39 37.26
N ARG A 136 10.98 25.87 36.65
CA ARG A 136 9.99 26.72 37.32
C ARG A 136 8.96 25.95 38.13
N LYS A 137 8.56 24.76 37.69
CA LYS A 137 7.40 24.03 38.21
C LYS A 137 7.69 22.57 38.60
N GLY A 138 8.88 22.06 38.34
CA GLY A 138 9.22 20.66 38.66
C GLY A 138 9.34 20.36 40.16
N HIS A 139 9.36 21.39 41.01
CA HIS A 139 9.34 21.29 42.47
C HIS A 139 7.95 21.59 43.07
N ASP A 140 6.95 21.86 42.23
CA ASP A 140 5.57 22.14 42.63
C ASP A 140 4.81 20.79 42.68
N ASP A 141 4.60 20.26 43.89
CA ASP A 141 3.99 18.94 44.10
C ASP A 141 2.56 18.87 43.55
N GLU A 142 1.79 19.94 43.62
CA GLU A 142 0.41 19.97 43.08
C GLU A 142 0.42 19.83 41.56
N PHE A 143 1.26 20.63 40.91
CA PHE A 143 1.45 20.56 39.45
C PHE A 143 1.94 19.18 39.00
N MET A 144 2.95 18.62 39.69
CA MET A 144 3.52 17.32 39.34
C MET A 144 2.56 16.15 39.61
N ASN A 145 1.70 16.24 40.63
CA ASN A 145 0.69 15.23 40.93
C ASN A 145 -0.41 15.20 39.84
N VAL A 146 -0.96 16.35 39.47
CA VAL A 146 -1.96 16.44 38.38
C VAL A 146 -1.40 15.88 37.07
N LEU A 147 -0.16 16.24 36.73
CA LEU A 147 0.47 15.73 35.51
C LEU A 147 0.84 14.26 35.58
N THR A 148 1.14 13.74 36.77
CA THR A 148 1.33 12.31 36.98
C THR A 148 0.06 11.56 36.63
N GLU A 149 -1.10 12.00 37.14
CA GLU A 149 -2.39 11.38 36.85
C GLU A 149 -2.72 11.43 35.35
N MET A 150 -2.58 12.60 34.72
CA MET A 150 -2.85 12.76 33.28
C MET A 150 -1.89 11.91 32.42
N THR A 151 -0.62 11.83 32.79
CA THR A 151 0.37 11.02 32.06
C THR A 151 0.18 9.53 32.31
N ALA A 152 -0.29 9.13 33.50
CA ALA A 152 -0.68 7.75 33.78
C ALA A 152 -1.81 7.32 32.84
N VAL A 153 -2.80 8.19 32.70
CA VAL A 153 -3.95 8.07 31.81
C VAL A 153 -3.54 8.02 30.33
N ASP A 154 -2.54 8.77 29.91
CA ASP A 154 -1.96 8.70 28.56
C ASP A 154 -1.29 7.37 28.29
N ARG A 155 -0.54 6.84 29.27
CA ARG A 155 0.25 5.61 29.14
C ARG A 155 -0.55 4.33 29.41
N GLY A 156 -1.80 4.46 29.85
CA GLY A 156 -2.67 3.34 30.17
C GLY A 156 -2.28 2.64 31.47
N PHE A 157 -1.75 3.37 32.44
CA PHE A 157 -1.58 2.84 33.79
C PHE A 157 -2.93 2.83 34.53
N SER A 158 -3.15 1.79 35.34
CA SER A 158 -4.30 1.72 36.25
C SER A 158 -4.30 2.89 37.23
N PRO A 159 -5.48 3.37 37.69
CA PRO A 159 -5.58 4.33 38.80
C PRO A 159 -4.79 3.89 40.04
N ASP A 160 -4.65 2.59 40.27
CA ASP A 160 -3.92 2.01 41.41
C ASP A 160 -2.41 1.86 41.17
N SER A 161 -1.87 2.37 40.06
CA SER A 161 -0.44 2.24 39.78
C SER A 161 0.40 3.19 40.64
N ASP A 162 1.57 2.72 41.09
CA ASP A 162 2.58 3.54 41.77
C ASP A 162 3.34 4.50 40.82
N PHE A 163 2.79 4.79 39.63
CA PHE A 163 3.46 5.65 38.67
C PHE A 163 3.60 7.08 39.22
N ARG A 164 4.81 7.62 39.09
CA ARG A 164 5.16 9.00 39.45
C ARG A 164 6.00 9.61 38.33
N LEU A 165 5.52 10.71 37.77
CA LEU A 165 6.25 11.43 36.74
C LEU A 165 7.36 12.25 37.38
N THR A 166 8.59 12.11 36.90
CA THR A 166 9.73 12.90 37.37
C THR A 166 10.14 13.97 36.35
N PRO A 167 10.80 15.06 36.78
CA PRO A 167 11.35 16.06 35.86
C PRO A 167 12.30 15.46 34.81
N ASP A 168 13.15 14.50 35.21
CA ASP A 168 14.06 13.80 34.29
C ASP A 168 13.31 13.00 33.21
N GLU A 169 12.20 12.38 33.59
CA GLU A 169 11.36 11.66 32.66
C GLU A 169 10.66 12.61 31.68
N TRP A 170 10.16 13.76 32.16
CA TRP A 170 9.60 14.82 31.31
C TRP A 170 10.61 15.28 30.25
N LEU A 171 11.82 15.62 30.68
CA LEU A 171 12.91 16.06 29.81
C LEU A 171 13.30 14.98 28.80
N ARG A 172 13.30 13.71 29.20
CA ARG A 172 13.55 12.58 28.30
C ARG A 172 12.50 12.46 27.20
N VAL A 173 11.24 12.71 27.52
CA VAL A 173 10.14 12.70 26.53
C VAL A 173 10.30 13.87 25.55
N CYS A 174 10.53 15.08 26.04
CA CYS A 174 10.65 16.27 25.19
C CYS A 174 11.96 16.32 24.37
N SER A 175 13.02 15.65 24.82
CA SER A 175 14.28 15.51 24.09
C SER A 175 14.23 14.44 22.99
N LYS A 176 13.41 13.40 23.17
CA LYS A 176 13.14 12.39 22.12
C LYS A 176 12.18 12.95 21.08
N ARG A 177 12.66 13.10 19.85
CA ARG A 177 11.81 13.54 18.74
C ARG A 177 10.88 12.42 18.31
N ILE A 178 9.57 12.70 18.29
CA ILE A 178 8.59 11.84 17.63
C ILE A 178 9.03 11.61 16.17
N PRO A 179 9.01 10.36 15.67
CA PRO A 179 9.24 10.05 14.26
C PRO A 179 8.39 10.93 13.35
N LYS A 180 8.91 11.24 12.16
CA LYS A 180 8.17 12.07 11.22
C LYS A 180 7.01 11.24 10.67
N ALA A 181 5.79 11.61 11.03
CA ALA A 181 4.59 11.05 10.42
C ALA A 181 4.55 11.47 8.94
N ARG A 182 4.83 10.49 8.05
CA ARG A 182 4.76 10.68 6.59
C ARG A 182 3.54 9.95 6.07
N GLY A 183 2.69 10.67 5.33
CA GLY A 183 1.51 10.13 4.66
C GLY A 183 1.77 9.10 3.55
N LYS A 184 2.94 8.45 3.52
CA LYS A 184 3.29 7.31 2.64
C LYS A 184 3.94 6.13 3.39
N ALA A 185 4.08 6.21 4.72
CA ALA A 185 4.76 5.19 5.53
C ALA A 185 3.96 4.91 6.82
N TRP A 186 2.99 3.99 6.80
CA TRP A 186 1.95 3.96 7.84
C TRP A 186 2.46 3.33 9.11
N PHE A 187 3.41 2.39 9.02
CA PHE A 187 4.13 1.89 10.18
C PHE A 187 4.82 3.03 10.93
N GLY A 188 5.38 3.99 10.19
CA GLY A 188 5.89 5.23 10.76
C GLY A 188 4.79 6.11 11.36
N ILE A 189 3.56 6.11 10.81
CA ILE A 189 2.41 6.84 11.39
C ILE A 189 1.93 6.17 12.68
N ALA A 190 1.76 4.85 12.71
CA ALA A 190 1.32 4.11 13.89
C ALA A 190 2.30 4.27 15.05
N GLU A 191 3.61 4.16 14.76
CA GLU A 191 4.65 4.42 15.75
C GLU A 191 4.63 5.89 16.20
N SER A 192 4.51 6.85 15.27
CA SER A 192 4.43 8.27 15.61
C SER A 192 3.20 8.59 16.47
N PHE A 193 2.06 7.95 16.18
CA PHE A 193 0.81 8.15 16.89
C PHE A 193 0.87 7.51 18.28
N SER A 194 1.46 6.31 18.40
CA SER A 194 1.72 5.66 19.69
C SER A 194 2.61 6.52 20.59
N GLN A 195 3.67 7.12 20.04
CA GLN A 195 4.51 8.05 20.79
C GLN A 195 3.81 9.36 21.16
N LEU A 196 2.99 9.91 20.24
CA LEU A 196 2.17 11.10 20.48
C LEU A 196 1.17 10.84 21.62
N GLU A 197 0.48 9.70 21.57
CA GLU A 197 -0.57 9.33 22.52
C GLU A 197 -0.02 9.13 23.94
N ARG A 198 1.12 8.44 24.10
CA ARG A 198 1.80 8.26 25.39
C ARG A 198 2.43 9.52 25.98
N SER A 199 2.55 10.57 25.18
CA SER A 199 3.21 11.83 25.55
C SER A 199 2.25 13.02 25.48
N TRP A 200 0.94 12.78 25.36
CA TRP A 200 -0.05 13.79 25.01
C TRP A 200 -0.07 14.96 26.00
N SER A 201 -0.17 14.66 27.29
CA SER A 201 -0.24 15.65 28.37
C SER A 201 1.07 16.41 28.54
N ILE A 202 2.20 15.69 28.49
CA ILE A 202 3.55 16.28 28.54
C ILE A 202 3.74 17.30 27.41
N LEU A 203 3.39 16.90 26.18
CA LEU A 203 3.52 17.76 25.01
C LEU A 203 2.53 18.93 25.07
N SER A 204 1.29 18.68 25.49
CA SER A 204 0.28 19.72 25.64
C SER A 204 0.77 20.86 26.53
N GLU A 205 1.25 20.56 27.75
CA GLU A 205 1.75 21.60 28.65
C GLU A 205 3.01 22.28 28.12
N THR A 206 3.95 21.51 27.57
CA THR A 206 5.17 22.09 27.01
C THR A 206 4.83 23.08 25.88
N VAL A 207 3.85 22.77 25.04
CA VAL A 207 3.40 23.68 23.97
C VAL A 207 2.69 24.92 24.51
N ARG A 208 1.86 24.78 25.56
CA ARG A 208 1.27 25.95 26.23
C ARG A 208 2.35 26.86 26.79
N HIS A 209 3.39 26.28 27.40
CA HIS A 209 4.52 27.04 27.92
C HIS A 209 5.33 27.75 26.83
N ILE A 210 5.55 27.12 25.67
CA ILE A 210 6.19 27.77 24.52
C ILE A 210 5.41 29.03 24.10
N LYS A 211 4.07 28.96 24.08
CA LYS A 211 3.24 30.13 23.76
C LYS A 211 3.43 31.25 24.80
N THR A 212 3.47 30.91 26.09
CA THR A 212 3.74 31.88 27.17
C THR A 212 5.10 32.54 27.00
N LEU A 213 6.15 31.76 26.74
CA LEU A 213 7.49 32.29 26.48
C LEU A 213 7.52 33.21 25.25
N HIS A 214 6.81 32.85 24.19
CA HIS A 214 6.74 33.66 22.98
C HIS A 214 6.00 34.98 23.20
N ALA A 215 4.94 34.99 24.02
CA ALA A 215 4.26 36.23 24.42
C ALA A 215 5.20 37.14 25.22
N LEU A 216 5.92 36.60 26.21
CA LEU A 216 6.90 37.36 27.00
C LEU A 216 8.03 37.94 26.14
N LEU A 217 8.57 37.17 25.19
CA LEU A 217 9.59 37.65 24.27
C LEU A 217 9.06 38.75 23.34
N LYS A 218 7.80 38.66 22.92
CA LYS A 218 7.16 39.68 22.09
C LYS A 218 6.97 40.98 22.87
N ASP A 219 6.53 40.89 24.12
CA ASP A 219 6.34 42.05 25.00
C ASP A 219 7.67 42.74 25.32
N LEU A 220 8.74 41.97 25.55
CA LEU A 220 10.10 42.49 25.70
C LEU A 220 10.60 43.19 24.41
N SER A 221 10.32 42.61 23.24
CA SER A 221 10.69 43.25 21.95
C SER A 221 9.84 44.46 21.59
N ALA A 222 8.60 44.55 22.10
CA ALA A 222 7.70 45.68 21.90
C ALA A 222 8.03 46.84 22.85
N ALA A 223 8.55 46.56 24.04
CA ALA A 223 9.08 47.57 24.97
C ALA A 223 10.30 48.32 24.40
N ASP A 224 11.00 47.74 23.43
CA ASP A 224 12.12 48.35 22.69
C ASP A 224 11.66 49.04 21.38
N ALA A 225 10.37 48.99 21.04
CA ALA A 225 9.83 49.45 19.75
C ALA A 225 8.62 50.40 19.94
N ASP A 226 8.80 51.44 20.74
CA ASP A 226 7.91 52.62 20.78
C ASP A 226 8.27 53.56 19.59
N ASP A 227 7.84 53.19 18.38
CA ASP A 227 7.57 54.11 17.25
C ASP A 227 7.14 53.27 16.03
N ASP A 228 5.86 52.93 15.93
CA ASP A 228 5.10 53.03 14.66
C ASP A 228 3.64 52.57 14.83
N ALA A 229 2.74 53.40 14.30
CA ALA A 229 1.29 53.31 14.48
C ALA A 229 0.67 51.99 13.98
N MET A 230 -0.04 51.29 14.87
CA MET A 230 -0.82 50.09 14.54
C MET A 230 -2.20 50.42 13.96
N ILE A 231 -2.48 49.85 12.78
CA ILE A 231 -3.82 49.70 12.23
C ILE A 231 -4.54 48.58 13.02
N PRO A 232 -5.79 48.77 13.48
CA PRO A 232 -6.48 47.74 14.26
C PRO A 232 -6.83 46.54 13.37
N ALA A 233 -6.45 45.34 13.83
CA ALA A 233 -6.86 44.09 13.22
C ALA A 233 -8.39 43.87 13.39
N PRO A 234 -9.08 43.30 12.38
CA PRO A 234 -10.52 43.08 12.46
C PRO A 234 -10.87 42.10 13.58
N ALA A 235 -12.04 42.33 14.20
CA ALA A 235 -12.54 41.55 15.31
C ALA A 235 -12.63 40.04 14.96
N PRO A 236 -12.24 39.14 15.89
CA PRO A 236 -12.33 37.71 15.66
C PRO A 236 -13.81 37.29 15.52
N ALA A 237 -14.10 36.51 14.48
CA ALA A 237 -15.41 35.92 14.31
C ALA A 237 -15.75 34.97 15.49
N PRO A 238 -17.04 34.84 15.86
CA PRO A 238 -17.46 33.95 16.93
C PRO A 238 -17.09 32.48 16.63
N PRO A 239 -16.85 31.65 17.67
CA PRO A 239 -16.53 30.25 17.49
C PRO A 239 -17.70 29.52 16.80
N PRO A 240 -17.42 28.65 15.81
CA PRO A 240 -18.48 27.93 15.11
C PRO A 240 -19.05 26.82 15.97
N ASP A 241 -20.28 26.45 15.64
CA ASP A 241 -20.99 25.29 16.17
C ASP A 241 -20.14 24.00 15.95
N PRO A 242 -19.97 23.13 16.95
CA PRO A 242 -19.17 21.89 16.86
C PRO A 242 -19.48 20.99 15.65
N ASP A 243 -20.68 21.08 15.07
CA ASP A 243 -21.06 20.27 13.91
C ASP A 243 -20.51 20.82 12.57
N ASP A 244 -20.32 22.13 12.42
CA ASP A 244 -19.69 22.73 11.22
C ASP A 244 -18.20 22.40 11.10
N ALA A 245 -17.53 22.16 12.23
CA ALA A 245 -16.11 21.80 12.26
C ALA A 245 -15.83 20.36 11.77
N ARG A 246 -16.84 19.47 11.81
CA ARG A 246 -16.72 18.07 11.36
C ARG A 246 -16.66 17.96 9.84
N GLU A 247 -17.49 18.68 9.10
CA GLU A 247 -17.52 18.63 7.63
C GLU A 247 -16.32 19.36 6.98
N LEU A 248 -15.80 20.42 7.63
CA LEU A 248 -14.71 21.27 7.12
C LEU A 248 -13.30 20.67 7.24
N SER A 249 -13.13 19.36 7.45
CA SER A 249 -11.80 18.78 7.75
C SER A 249 -11.41 17.56 6.90
N ALA A 250 -12.26 17.12 5.98
CA ALA A 250 -12.01 15.91 5.17
C ALA A 250 -10.98 16.07 4.03
N THR A 251 -10.65 17.31 3.65
CA THR A 251 -9.68 17.62 2.58
C THR A 251 -8.57 18.53 3.09
N GLN A 252 -7.39 18.46 2.46
CA GLN A 252 -6.25 19.33 2.79
C GLN A 252 -6.62 20.82 2.74
N LYS A 253 -7.48 21.20 1.78
CA LYS A 253 -8.00 22.56 1.63
C LYS A 253 -8.84 22.97 2.84
N ALA A 254 -9.74 22.09 3.27
CA ALA A 254 -10.63 22.33 4.40
C ALA A 254 -9.85 22.36 5.73
N PHE A 255 -8.86 21.47 5.90
CA PHE A 255 -7.91 21.52 7.01
C PHE A 255 -7.12 22.84 7.08
N ASN A 256 -6.65 23.33 5.94
CA ASN A 256 -5.98 24.64 5.89
C ASN A 256 -6.94 25.79 6.22
N ALA A 257 -8.21 25.71 5.83
CA ALA A 257 -9.23 26.69 6.19
C ALA A 257 -9.55 26.68 7.69
N LEU A 258 -9.62 25.50 8.31
CA LEU A 258 -9.73 25.38 9.76
C LEU A 258 -8.53 26.02 10.47
N ARG A 259 -7.31 25.74 9.99
CA ARG A 259 -6.08 26.32 10.54
C ARG A 259 -6.08 27.86 10.45
N SER A 260 -6.59 28.45 9.36
CA SER A 260 -6.63 29.91 9.20
C SER A 260 -7.58 30.63 10.16
N ARG A 261 -8.45 29.91 10.89
CA ARG A 261 -9.34 30.49 11.91
C ARG A 261 -8.61 30.85 13.21
N TYR A 262 -7.39 30.34 13.41
CA TYR A 262 -6.61 30.59 14.61
C TYR A 262 -5.59 31.70 14.35
N LYS A 263 -5.40 32.57 15.35
CA LYS A 263 -4.45 33.70 15.28
C LYS A 263 -3.02 33.23 15.01
N SER A 264 -2.65 32.07 15.51
CA SER A 264 -1.34 31.47 15.29
C SER A 264 -1.43 29.94 15.15
N THR A 265 -0.36 29.34 14.63
CA THR A 265 -0.24 27.87 14.61
C THR A 265 -0.10 27.31 16.03
N TYR A 266 0.43 28.07 17.00
CA TYR A 266 0.46 27.67 18.41
C TYR A 266 -0.96 27.52 18.97
N ASP A 267 -1.83 28.51 18.72
CA ASP A 267 -3.22 28.48 19.18
C ASP A 267 -3.97 27.27 18.60
N PHE A 268 -3.75 26.99 17.31
CA PHE A 268 -4.35 25.82 16.68
C PHE A 268 -3.86 24.51 17.32
N VAL A 269 -2.55 24.36 17.53
CA VAL A 269 -1.99 23.13 18.12
C VAL A 269 -2.43 22.95 19.57
N ILE A 270 -2.48 24.02 20.38
CA ILE A 270 -3.00 23.97 21.75
C ILE A 270 -4.47 23.55 21.76
N ALA A 271 -5.28 24.10 20.85
CA ALA A 271 -6.69 23.70 20.72
C ALA A 271 -6.84 22.22 20.35
N LEU A 272 -5.97 21.69 19.49
CA LEU A 272 -5.98 20.27 19.13
C LEU A 272 -5.58 19.36 20.30
N TYR A 273 -4.56 19.72 21.10
CA TYR A 273 -4.21 18.96 22.31
C TYR A 273 -5.34 19.02 23.36
N GLY A 274 -6.10 20.11 23.38
CA GLY A 274 -7.27 20.29 24.24
C GLY A 274 -8.54 19.59 23.77
N GLU A 275 -8.52 18.78 22.69
CA GLU A 275 -9.68 18.03 22.17
C GLU A 275 -9.63 16.56 22.66
N PRO A 276 -10.33 16.17 23.75
CA PRO A 276 -10.22 14.81 24.31
C PRO A 276 -10.64 13.74 23.30
N ARG A 277 -11.66 14.06 22.48
CA ARG A 277 -12.14 13.18 21.42
C ARG A 277 -11.06 12.88 20.37
N LEU A 278 -10.18 13.84 20.06
CA LEU A 278 -9.09 13.62 19.12
C LEU A 278 -8.10 12.59 19.66
N GLN A 279 -7.74 12.69 20.94
CA GLN A 279 -6.85 11.73 21.59
C GLN A 279 -7.43 10.31 21.55
N LEU A 280 -8.73 10.15 21.88
CA LEU A 280 -9.42 8.87 21.81
C LEU A 280 -9.48 8.32 20.38
N GLN A 281 -9.76 9.16 19.39
CA GLN A 281 -9.78 8.74 17.98
C GLN A 281 -8.39 8.34 17.46
N VAL A 282 -7.32 9.02 17.90
CA VAL A 282 -5.94 8.58 17.62
C VAL A 282 -5.67 7.22 18.24
N ARG A 283 -6.12 6.99 19.48
CA ARG A 283 -5.99 5.70 20.16
C ARG A 283 -6.73 4.57 19.45
N MET A 284 -7.95 4.82 18.99
CA MET A 284 -8.71 3.88 18.14
C MET A 284 -7.94 3.50 16.87
N MET A 285 -7.33 4.49 16.22
CA MET A 285 -6.55 4.26 15.00
C MET A 285 -5.30 3.41 15.27
N ILE A 286 -4.63 3.61 16.40
CA ILE A 286 -3.50 2.77 16.81
C ILE A 286 -4.01 1.34 17.06
N ASP A 287 -5.03 1.18 17.91
CA ASP A 287 -5.53 -0.12 18.33
C ASP A 287 -6.05 -0.99 17.18
N ALA A 288 -6.84 -0.40 16.27
CA ALA A 288 -7.41 -1.08 15.11
C ALA A 288 -6.35 -1.64 14.15
N THR A 289 -5.11 -1.16 14.22
CA THR A 289 -4.06 -1.49 13.27
C THR A 289 -2.99 -2.45 13.81
N LEU A 290 -3.04 -2.82 15.08
CA LEU A 290 -2.01 -3.63 15.73
C LEU A 290 -1.78 -4.97 15.03
N ASP A 291 -2.84 -5.72 14.69
CA ASP A 291 -2.68 -7.01 13.99
C ASP A 291 -2.05 -6.85 12.61
N LEU A 292 -2.41 -5.78 11.89
CA LEU A 292 -1.82 -5.49 10.59
C LEU A 292 -0.35 -5.12 10.72
N HIS A 293 0.00 -4.42 11.81
CA HIS A 293 1.37 -4.07 12.16
C HIS A 293 2.22 -5.31 12.46
N GLU A 294 1.67 -6.25 13.24
CA GLU A 294 2.31 -7.53 13.54
C GLU A 294 2.52 -8.36 12.27
N GLU A 295 1.49 -8.50 11.43
CA GLU A 295 1.58 -9.21 10.15
C GLU A 295 2.69 -8.64 9.27
N TYR A 296 2.73 -7.32 9.10
CA TYR A 296 3.77 -6.67 8.32
C TYR A 296 5.17 -6.88 8.89
N SER A 297 5.33 -6.73 10.20
CA SER A 297 6.63 -6.87 10.86
C SER A 297 7.16 -8.29 10.70
N ALA A 298 6.28 -9.30 10.84
CA ALA A 298 6.60 -10.69 10.57
C ALA A 298 7.00 -10.92 9.10
N HIS A 299 6.29 -10.30 8.15
CA HIS A 299 6.63 -10.39 6.73
C HIS A 299 7.99 -9.76 6.41
N LEU A 300 8.30 -8.58 6.98
CA LEU A 300 9.61 -7.95 6.79
C LEU A 300 10.74 -8.82 7.34
N GLU A 301 10.53 -9.47 8.48
CA GLU A 301 11.52 -10.36 9.07
C GLU A 301 11.73 -11.61 8.20
N ALA A 302 10.65 -12.26 7.77
CA ALA A 302 10.70 -13.43 6.89
C ALA A 302 11.36 -13.11 5.53
N GLN A 303 11.16 -11.89 5.03
CA GLN A 303 11.79 -11.44 3.79
C GLN A 303 13.31 -11.28 3.91
N LYS A 304 13.91 -11.24 5.11
CA LYS A 304 15.38 -11.26 5.24
C LYS A 304 16.01 -12.56 4.76
N GLU A 305 15.24 -13.65 4.64
CA GLU A 305 15.69 -14.94 4.09
C GLU A 305 15.91 -14.93 2.56
N GLY A 306 15.72 -13.79 1.88
CA GLY A 306 15.95 -13.68 0.44
C GLY A 306 14.84 -14.33 -0.38
N THR A 307 15.23 -14.88 -1.53
CA THR A 307 14.37 -15.56 -2.52
C THR A 307 13.48 -16.66 -1.91
N HIS A 308 14.01 -17.45 -0.99
CA HIS A 308 13.25 -18.51 -0.32
C HIS A 308 12.18 -17.95 0.62
N GLY A 309 12.49 -16.88 1.35
CA GLY A 309 11.52 -16.17 2.19
C GLY A 309 10.38 -15.58 1.36
N MET A 310 10.70 -14.96 0.23
CA MET A 310 9.69 -14.42 -0.69
C MET A 310 8.79 -15.50 -1.28
N LEU A 311 9.36 -16.63 -1.70
CA LEU A 311 8.60 -17.76 -2.22
C LEU A 311 7.63 -18.32 -1.17
N ARG A 312 8.14 -18.53 0.07
CA ARG A 312 7.31 -19.00 1.19
C ARG A 312 6.17 -18.02 1.45
N TRP A 313 6.47 -16.73 1.51
CA TRP A 313 5.47 -15.68 1.71
C TRP A 313 4.39 -15.67 0.62
N CYS A 314 4.77 -15.73 -0.67
CA CYS A 314 3.82 -15.82 -1.78
C CYS A 314 2.92 -17.07 -1.67
N ALA A 315 3.51 -18.22 -1.33
CA ALA A 315 2.78 -19.47 -1.18
C ALA A 315 1.78 -19.41 -0.02
N GLU A 316 2.21 -18.94 1.15
CA GLU A 316 1.39 -18.76 2.35
C GLU A 316 0.26 -17.74 2.13
N ARG A 317 0.57 -16.62 1.45
CA ARG A 317 -0.41 -15.61 1.05
C ARG A 317 -1.49 -16.22 0.15
N ALA A 318 -1.08 -17.00 -0.85
CA ALA A 318 -2.02 -17.68 -1.76
C ALA A 318 -2.80 -18.81 -1.05
N CYS A 319 -2.27 -19.39 0.03
CA CYS A 319 -2.96 -20.39 0.84
C CYS A 319 -3.97 -19.79 1.82
N GLY A 320 -3.86 -18.49 2.15
CA GLY A 320 -4.83 -17.79 2.98
C GLY A 320 -4.34 -17.42 4.38
N ASN A 321 -3.03 -17.44 4.67
CA ASN A 321 -2.49 -17.14 6.01
C ASN A 321 -2.94 -15.78 6.55
N TRP A 322 -3.15 -14.79 5.68
CA TRP A 322 -3.67 -13.45 6.01
C TRP A 322 -5.06 -13.48 6.67
N TYR A 323 -5.84 -14.57 6.55
CA TYR A 323 -7.14 -14.70 7.18
C TYR A 323 -7.04 -14.70 8.71
N GLN A 324 -5.95 -15.21 9.26
CA GLN A 324 -5.72 -15.21 10.71
C GLN A 324 -5.63 -13.78 11.26
N THR A 325 -5.00 -12.86 10.53
CA THR A 325 -4.96 -11.44 10.89
C THR A 325 -6.37 -10.85 10.99
N ILE A 326 -7.25 -11.16 10.03
CA ILE A 326 -8.63 -10.69 10.02
C ILE A 326 -9.41 -11.21 11.24
N VAL A 327 -9.24 -12.49 11.56
CA VAL A 327 -9.86 -13.09 12.75
C VAL A 327 -9.37 -12.40 14.02
N LYS A 328 -8.06 -12.13 14.14
CA LYS A 328 -7.51 -11.39 15.28
C LYS A 328 -8.09 -9.98 15.39
N MET A 329 -8.23 -9.26 14.27
CA MET A 329 -8.82 -7.91 14.24
C MET A 329 -10.26 -7.93 14.77
N ILE A 330 -11.07 -8.86 14.30
CA ILE A 330 -12.48 -9.01 14.71
C ILE A 330 -12.56 -9.42 16.19
N ASN A 331 -11.72 -10.36 16.63
CA ASN A 331 -11.71 -10.80 18.03
C ASN A 331 -11.27 -9.68 18.98
N ARG A 332 -10.28 -8.87 18.59
CA ARG A 332 -9.86 -7.69 19.38
C ARG A 332 -11.01 -6.72 19.56
N MET A 333 -11.78 -6.47 18.50
CA MET A 333 -12.92 -5.55 18.58
C MET A 333 -13.91 -5.90 19.71
N THR A 334 -14.01 -7.18 20.06
CA THR A 334 -14.89 -7.70 21.12
C THR A 334 -14.17 -7.96 22.46
N GLY A 335 -12.87 -7.67 22.55
CA GLY A 335 -12.05 -7.97 23.73
C GLY A 335 -12.29 -6.99 24.89
N PRO A 336 -12.14 -7.43 26.15
CA PRO A 336 -12.29 -6.57 27.32
C PRO A 336 -11.24 -5.43 27.34
N ASP A 337 -10.02 -5.74 26.91
CA ASP A 337 -8.90 -4.78 26.83
C ASP A 337 -9.20 -3.59 25.90
N THR A 338 -10.09 -3.76 24.93
CA THR A 338 -10.48 -2.69 24.01
C THR A 338 -11.32 -1.63 24.69
N ALA A 339 -12.25 -2.01 25.58
CA ALA A 339 -13.04 -1.05 26.35
C ALA A 339 -12.13 -0.21 27.27
N GLU A 340 -11.18 -0.87 27.94
CA GLU A 340 -10.18 -0.20 28.78
C GLU A 340 -9.27 0.73 27.96
N ARG A 341 -8.74 0.24 26.82
CA ARG A 341 -7.94 1.09 25.92
C ARG A 341 -8.71 2.29 25.43
N LEU A 342 -9.96 2.11 25.00
CA LEU A 342 -10.78 3.20 24.51
C LEU A 342 -11.33 4.10 25.64
N LYS A 343 -10.97 3.83 26.90
CA LYS A 343 -11.43 4.57 28.09
C LYS A 343 -12.95 4.65 28.15
N MET A 344 -13.62 3.59 27.70
CA MET A 344 -15.06 3.48 27.84
C MET A 344 -15.39 3.25 29.31
N THR A 345 -16.50 3.79 29.76
CA THR A 345 -16.90 3.63 31.15
C THR A 345 -17.23 2.16 31.43
N THR A 346 -16.50 1.56 32.37
CA THR A 346 -16.78 0.19 32.82
C THR A 346 -18.13 0.13 33.52
N PRO A 347 -19.01 -0.83 33.16
CA PRO A 347 -20.25 -1.06 33.90
C PRO A 347 -19.94 -1.33 35.38
N SER A 348 -20.54 -0.56 36.28
CA SER A 348 -20.40 -0.74 37.72
C SER A 348 -21.77 -1.00 38.33
N PRO A 349 -21.89 -1.86 39.37
CA PRO A 349 -23.14 -2.04 40.11
C PRO A 349 -23.72 -0.73 40.64
N PHE A 350 -22.88 0.29 40.81
CA PHE A 350 -23.23 1.60 41.36
C PHE A 350 -23.41 2.68 40.29
N ARG A 351 -23.19 2.36 39.00
CA ARG A 351 -23.31 3.32 37.90
C ARG A 351 -24.15 2.71 36.78
N VAL A 352 -25.46 2.95 36.84
CA VAL A 352 -26.41 2.62 35.77
C VAL A 352 -26.57 3.86 34.90
N PHE A 353 -26.15 3.76 33.64
CA PHE A 353 -26.39 4.84 32.67
C PHE A 353 -27.88 4.94 32.37
N GLN A 354 -28.41 6.17 32.41
CA GLN A 354 -29.73 6.44 31.86
C GLN A 354 -29.64 6.44 30.32
N PRO A 355 -30.69 6.03 29.58
CA PRO A 355 -30.66 5.98 28.12
C PRO A 355 -30.34 7.31 27.42
N ASP A 356 -30.56 8.44 28.10
CA ASP A 356 -30.33 9.81 27.68
C ASP A 356 -29.03 10.43 28.23
N ASP A 357 -28.17 9.63 28.89
CA ASP A 357 -26.89 10.12 29.40
C ASP A 357 -25.97 10.56 28.23
N PRO A 358 -25.53 11.84 28.19
CA PRO A 358 -24.69 12.35 27.12
C PRO A 358 -23.32 11.64 27.03
N VAL A 359 -22.81 11.10 28.15
CA VAL A 359 -21.58 10.29 28.18
C VAL A 359 -21.81 8.98 27.43
N LEU A 360 -22.95 8.32 27.68
CA LEU A 360 -23.32 7.09 26.99
C LEU A 360 -23.51 7.34 25.48
N GLU A 361 -24.12 8.47 25.10
CA GLU A 361 -24.29 8.83 23.69
C GLU A 361 -22.94 9.01 22.97
N GLU A 362 -22.01 9.75 23.59
CA GLU A 362 -20.67 9.96 23.01
C GLU A 362 -19.83 8.68 22.97
N GLU A 363 -19.88 7.85 24.03
CA GLU A 363 -19.24 6.53 24.03
C GLU A 363 -19.84 5.60 22.97
N SER A 364 -21.16 5.63 22.76
CA SER A 364 -21.83 4.88 21.69
C SER A 364 -21.38 5.33 20.31
N LYS A 365 -21.24 6.65 20.08
CA LYS A 365 -20.70 7.20 18.82
C LYS A 365 -19.27 6.74 18.59
N LEU A 366 -18.43 6.77 19.64
CA LEU A 366 -17.04 6.33 19.57
C LEU A 366 -16.94 4.83 19.25
N ALA A 367 -17.70 3.99 19.96
CA ALA A 367 -17.75 2.55 19.74
C ALA A 367 -18.22 2.20 18.32
N LYS A 368 -19.30 2.85 17.83
CA LYS A 368 -19.77 2.69 16.44
C LYS A 368 -18.69 3.07 15.43
N GLN A 369 -17.96 4.15 15.68
CA GLN A 369 -16.87 4.59 14.80
C GLN A 369 -15.70 3.59 14.82
N TYR A 370 -15.37 3.01 15.97
CA TYR A 370 -14.32 2.01 16.12
C TYR A 370 -14.69 0.70 15.42
N VAL A 371 -15.90 0.19 15.66
CA VAL A 371 -16.45 -0.99 14.96
C VAL A 371 -16.43 -0.77 13.45
N LYS A 372 -16.86 0.40 12.98
CA LYS A 372 -16.80 0.74 11.56
C LYS A 372 -15.37 0.71 11.01
N LEU A 373 -14.40 1.28 11.73
CA LEU A 373 -13.00 1.26 11.34
C LEU A 373 -12.45 -0.17 11.23
N VAL A 374 -12.64 -1.00 12.26
CA VAL A 374 -12.11 -2.37 12.30
C VAL A 374 -12.77 -3.25 11.24
N MET A 375 -14.11 -3.24 11.14
CA MET A 375 -14.83 -4.03 10.15
C MET A 375 -14.47 -3.64 8.72
N THR A 376 -14.30 -2.34 8.46
CA THR A 376 -13.89 -1.87 7.14
C THR A 376 -12.45 -2.27 6.83
N LEU A 377 -11.54 -2.18 7.81
CA LEU A 377 -10.15 -2.62 7.63
C LEU A 377 -10.07 -4.12 7.36
N ALA A 378 -10.78 -4.93 8.14
CA ALA A 378 -10.91 -6.37 7.94
C ALA A 378 -11.44 -6.72 6.55
N ALA A 379 -12.51 -6.05 6.10
CA ALA A 379 -13.09 -6.26 4.77
C ALA A 379 -12.12 -5.83 3.65
N ASN A 380 -11.47 -4.67 3.78
CA ASN A 380 -10.46 -4.22 2.82
C ASN A 380 -9.30 -5.23 2.73
N ARG A 381 -8.80 -5.69 3.87
CA ARG A 381 -7.73 -6.68 3.95
C ARG A 381 -8.15 -8.00 3.31
N ALA A 382 -9.37 -8.48 3.55
CA ALA A 382 -9.88 -9.69 2.90
C ALA A 382 -9.81 -9.56 1.38
N TRP A 383 -10.44 -8.50 0.84
CA TRP A 383 -10.54 -8.33 -0.61
C TRP A 383 -9.21 -8.05 -1.30
N SER A 384 -8.28 -7.36 -0.63
CA SER A 384 -6.93 -7.14 -1.17
C SER A 384 -6.10 -8.43 -1.22
N GLN A 385 -6.44 -9.45 -0.44
CA GLN A 385 -5.67 -10.69 -0.34
C GLN A 385 -6.29 -11.89 -1.08
N VAL A 386 -7.62 -12.02 -1.11
CA VAL A 386 -8.31 -13.15 -1.79
C VAL A 386 -7.89 -13.29 -3.25
N HIS A 387 -7.59 -12.17 -3.94
CA HIS A 387 -7.09 -12.17 -5.31
C HIS A 387 -5.92 -13.15 -5.53
N PHE A 388 -4.97 -13.18 -4.59
CA PHE A 388 -3.77 -14.00 -4.70
C PHE A 388 -4.03 -15.50 -4.47
N GLY A 389 -5.15 -15.85 -3.81
CA GLY A 389 -5.55 -17.24 -3.57
C GLY A 389 -6.46 -17.83 -4.65
N LEU A 390 -7.19 -16.98 -5.40
CA LEU A 390 -8.23 -17.43 -6.34
C LEU A 390 -8.00 -17.03 -7.80
N VAL A 391 -7.03 -16.17 -8.12
CA VAL A 391 -6.85 -15.66 -9.48
C VAL A 391 -5.50 -16.08 -10.04
N PHE A 392 -5.48 -16.64 -11.24
CA PHE A 392 -4.25 -16.92 -11.97
C PHE A 392 -3.59 -15.62 -12.48
N PRO A 393 -2.26 -15.56 -12.63
CA PRO A 393 -1.29 -16.60 -12.33
C PRO A 393 -0.95 -16.74 -10.83
N TYR A 394 -1.43 -15.85 -9.97
CA TYR A 394 -1.02 -15.75 -8.56
C TYR A 394 -1.28 -16.99 -7.72
N CYS A 395 -2.45 -17.62 -7.89
CA CYS A 395 -2.82 -18.80 -7.10
C CYS A 395 -1.93 -20.03 -7.36
N LEU A 396 -1.08 -20.02 -8.39
CA LEU A 396 -0.11 -21.08 -8.63
C LEU A 396 0.89 -21.23 -7.49
N ALA A 397 1.23 -20.14 -6.79
CA ALA A 397 2.20 -20.16 -5.69
C ALA A 397 1.84 -21.16 -4.57
N ARG A 398 0.57 -21.55 -4.45
CA ARG A 398 0.07 -22.52 -3.44
C ARG A 398 0.80 -23.86 -3.51
N ILE A 399 1.25 -24.31 -4.69
CA ILE A 399 1.98 -25.58 -4.83
C ILE A 399 3.35 -25.55 -4.13
N MET A 400 3.85 -24.35 -3.83
CA MET A 400 5.13 -24.10 -3.17
C MET A 400 4.98 -23.94 -1.66
N SER A 401 3.77 -24.17 -1.09
CA SER A 401 3.55 -24.12 0.36
C SER A 401 4.48 -25.09 1.10
N PRO A 402 5.00 -24.75 2.29
CA PRO A 402 5.73 -25.71 3.11
C PRO A 402 4.83 -26.85 3.64
N ASN A 403 3.52 -26.63 3.76
CA ASN A 403 2.57 -27.59 4.29
C ASN A 403 2.05 -28.55 3.20
N GLN A 404 2.12 -29.86 3.45
CA GLN A 404 1.63 -30.89 2.53
C GLN A 404 0.11 -30.86 2.33
N ASP A 405 -0.66 -30.53 3.35
CA ASP A 405 -2.11 -30.40 3.24
C ASP A 405 -2.50 -29.25 2.31
N ASP A 406 -1.76 -28.14 2.39
CA ASP A 406 -1.95 -27.02 1.47
C ASP A 406 -1.65 -27.40 0.03
N LYS A 407 -0.61 -28.18 -0.23
CA LYS A 407 -0.29 -28.66 -1.57
C LYS A 407 -1.39 -29.56 -2.14
N ARG A 408 -1.93 -30.48 -1.33
CA ARG A 408 -3.06 -31.32 -1.72
C ARG A 408 -4.30 -30.47 -2.03
N ARG A 409 -4.63 -29.50 -1.17
CA ARG A 409 -5.71 -28.53 -1.42
C ARG A 409 -5.44 -27.65 -2.64
N ALA A 410 -4.18 -27.33 -2.93
CA ALA A 410 -3.76 -26.56 -4.09
C ALA A 410 -4.08 -27.32 -5.37
N GLN A 411 -3.69 -28.59 -5.48
CA GLN A 411 -3.98 -29.43 -6.63
C GLN A 411 -5.49 -29.48 -6.93
N VAL A 412 -6.32 -29.74 -5.92
CA VAL A 412 -7.78 -29.80 -6.09
C VAL A 412 -8.36 -28.45 -6.51
N LEU A 413 -7.95 -27.35 -5.86
CA LEU A 413 -8.43 -26.01 -6.21
C LEU A 413 -8.02 -25.63 -7.63
N LEU A 414 -6.74 -25.76 -7.97
CA LEU A 414 -6.21 -25.32 -9.26
C LEU A 414 -6.84 -26.09 -10.43
N ARG A 415 -7.05 -27.41 -10.25
CA ARG A 415 -7.81 -28.23 -11.19
C ARG A 415 -9.24 -27.72 -11.35
N SER A 416 -9.98 -27.63 -10.24
CA SER A 416 -11.38 -27.23 -10.25
C SER A 416 -11.60 -25.83 -10.82
N LEU A 417 -10.71 -24.89 -10.47
CA LEU A 417 -10.75 -23.52 -10.96
C LEU A 417 -10.45 -23.45 -12.46
N THR A 418 -9.44 -24.18 -12.93
CA THR A 418 -9.10 -24.24 -14.35
C THR A 418 -10.24 -24.84 -15.17
N ASP A 419 -10.80 -25.96 -14.73
CA ASP A 419 -11.94 -26.60 -15.38
C ASP A 419 -13.15 -25.67 -15.43
N ALA A 420 -13.44 -24.96 -14.34
CA ALA A 420 -14.53 -23.99 -14.27
C ALA A 420 -14.31 -22.80 -15.22
N ILE A 421 -13.09 -22.26 -15.30
CA ILE A 421 -12.74 -21.18 -16.23
C ILE A 421 -12.88 -21.64 -17.68
N LEU A 422 -12.33 -22.80 -18.05
CA LEU A 422 -12.43 -23.33 -19.41
C LEU A 422 -13.89 -23.63 -19.79
N LYS A 423 -14.70 -24.12 -18.83
CA LYS A 423 -16.13 -24.30 -19.02
C LYS A 423 -16.85 -22.97 -19.28
N LEU A 424 -16.50 -21.91 -18.55
CA LEU A 424 -17.04 -20.56 -18.79
C LEU A 424 -16.69 -20.09 -20.21
N GLU A 425 -15.43 -20.26 -20.63
CA GLU A 425 -14.97 -19.88 -21.96
C GLU A 425 -15.77 -20.58 -23.06
N ASP A 426 -15.94 -21.90 -22.96
CA ASP A 426 -16.73 -22.68 -23.92
C ASP A 426 -18.19 -22.19 -24.00
N ARG A 427 -18.79 -21.84 -22.86
CA ARG A 427 -20.14 -21.26 -22.80
C ARG A 427 -20.20 -19.88 -23.43
N THR A 428 -19.18 -19.04 -23.26
CA THR A 428 -19.15 -17.69 -23.83
C THR A 428 -19.04 -17.68 -25.35
N LYS A 429 -18.44 -18.71 -25.97
CA LYS A 429 -18.36 -18.83 -27.44
C LYS A 429 -19.73 -18.93 -28.12
N VAL A 430 -20.70 -19.54 -27.43
CA VAL A 430 -22.07 -19.73 -27.93
C VAL A 430 -22.99 -18.59 -27.47
N ALA A 431 -22.56 -17.80 -26.49
CA ALA A 431 -23.33 -16.70 -25.94
C ALA A 431 -23.11 -15.39 -26.72
N HIS A 432 -24.10 -14.50 -26.68
CA HIS A 432 -23.96 -13.15 -27.22
C HIS A 432 -22.84 -12.38 -26.49
N GLN A 433 -22.06 -11.55 -27.20
CA GLN A 433 -20.93 -10.78 -26.63
C GLN A 433 -21.32 -9.88 -25.45
N LYS A 434 -22.59 -9.44 -25.36
CA LYS A 434 -23.09 -8.63 -24.23
C LYS A 434 -23.76 -9.46 -23.11
N SER A 435 -23.60 -10.78 -23.13
CA SER A 435 -24.20 -11.66 -22.12
C SER A 435 -23.54 -11.50 -20.74
N PRO A 436 -24.25 -11.81 -19.65
CA PRO A 436 -23.67 -11.87 -18.31
C PRO A 436 -22.46 -12.82 -18.22
N LEU A 437 -22.43 -13.89 -19.03
CA LEU A 437 -21.31 -14.82 -19.12
C LEU A 437 -20.04 -14.15 -19.67
N HIS A 438 -20.18 -13.34 -20.73
CA HIS A 438 -19.04 -12.61 -21.29
C HIS A 438 -18.50 -11.59 -20.27
N ARG A 439 -19.41 -10.88 -19.58
CA ARG A 439 -19.02 -9.97 -18.50
C ARG A 439 -18.28 -10.69 -17.36
N LEU A 440 -18.76 -11.87 -16.96
CA LEU A 440 -18.12 -12.71 -15.95
C LEU A 440 -16.70 -13.12 -16.37
N LEU A 441 -16.51 -13.52 -17.63
CA LEU A 441 -15.21 -13.88 -18.18
C LEU A 441 -14.25 -12.66 -18.21
N CYS A 442 -14.72 -11.50 -18.68
CA CYS A 442 -13.93 -10.26 -18.66
C CYS A 442 -13.53 -9.85 -17.24
N ASP A 443 -14.41 -10.07 -16.25
CA ASP A 443 -14.16 -9.68 -14.87
C ASP A 443 -13.07 -10.55 -14.20
N LEU A 444 -12.79 -11.78 -14.67
CA LEU A 444 -11.60 -12.56 -14.25
C LEU A 444 -10.29 -11.85 -14.65
N GLY A 445 -10.26 -11.25 -15.85
CA GLY A 445 -9.27 -10.28 -16.30
C GLY A 445 -7.86 -10.79 -16.64
N THR A 446 -7.46 -11.99 -16.19
CA THR A 446 -6.11 -12.53 -16.39
C THR A 446 -6.08 -13.85 -17.16
N THR A 447 -7.24 -14.38 -17.54
CA THR A 447 -7.41 -15.68 -18.21
C THR A 447 -6.71 -15.71 -19.57
N GLU A 448 -6.70 -14.58 -20.28
CA GLU A 448 -6.09 -14.44 -21.61
C GLU A 448 -4.60 -14.14 -21.56
N TRP A 449 -3.99 -13.95 -20.39
CA TRP A 449 -2.56 -13.72 -20.32
C TRP A 449 -1.79 -14.96 -20.76
N VAL A 450 -0.73 -14.75 -21.52
CA VAL A 450 0.13 -15.85 -21.99
C VAL A 450 0.60 -16.75 -20.85
N VAL A 451 1.06 -16.15 -19.75
CA VAL A 451 1.53 -16.90 -18.57
C VAL A 451 0.41 -17.76 -17.99
N THR A 452 -0.81 -17.23 -17.87
CA THR A 452 -1.98 -17.98 -17.39
C THR A 452 -2.28 -19.17 -18.30
N ARG A 453 -2.26 -18.97 -19.62
CA ARG A 453 -2.50 -20.05 -20.59
C ARG A 453 -1.43 -21.13 -20.51
N GLU A 454 -0.16 -20.76 -20.41
CA GLU A 454 0.94 -21.72 -20.24
C GLU A 454 0.80 -22.52 -18.94
N ILE A 455 0.34 -21.88 -17.86
CA ILE A 455 0.04 -22.56 -16.59
C ILE A 455 -1.09 -23.59 -16.78
N PHE A 456 -2.14 -23.27 -17.53
CA PHE A 456 -3.22 -24.23 -17.80
C PHE A 456 -2.73 -25.43 -18.59
N VAL A 457 -1.94 -25.22 -19.65
CA VAL A 457 -1.37 -26.30 -20.47
C VAL A 457 -0.51 -27.23 -19.60
N GLN A 458 0.46 -26.66 -18.87
CA GLN A 458 1.35 -27.46 -18.03
C GLN A 458 0.59 -28.15 -16.91
N GLY A 459 -0.29 -27.43 -16.22
CA GLY A 459 -1.10 -27.95 -15.12
C GLY A 459 -1.99 -29.11 -15.54
N ILE A 460 -2.71 -28.99 -16.66
CA ILE A 460 -3.57 -30.07 -17.18
C ILE A 460 -2.73 -31.28 -17.61
N ARG A 461 -1.60 -31.06 -18.31
CA ARG A 461 -0.72 -32.13 -18.77
C ARG A 461 -0.21 -33.03 -17.65
N VAL A 462 0.07 -32.44 -16.48
CA VAL A 462 0.61 -33.17 -15.32
C VAL A 462 -0.45 -33.44 -14.24
N ASP A 463 -1.73 -33.29 -14.57
CA ASP A 463 -2.87 -33.45 -13.67
C ASP A 463 -2.73 -32.64 -12.35
N TRP A 464 -2.14 -31.46 -12.47
CA TRP A 464 -1.83 -30.53 -11.39
C TRP A 464 -0.96 -31.13 -10.28
N CYS A 465 -0.13 -32.14 -10.61
CA CYS A 465 0.82 -32.73 -9.69
C CYS A 465 1.81 -31.66 -9.18
N TYR A 466 1.71 -31.31 -7.90
CA TYR A 466 2.57 -30.29 -7.27
C TYR A 466 4.05 -30.73 -7.09
N ASN A 467 4.35 -32.00 -7.40
CA ASN A 467 5.72 -32.53 -7.44
C ASN A 467 6.34 -32.47 -8.85
N ASP A 468 5.56 -32.11 -9.88
CA ASP A 468 6.08 -31.95 -11.24
C ASP A 468 7.19 -30.89 -11.29
N VAL A 469 8.30 -31.22 -11.95
CA VAL A 469 9.49 -30.38 -11.97
C VAL A 469 9.23 -29.09 -12.72
N GLU A 470 8.62 -29.15 -13.91
CA GLU A 470 8.36 -27.97 -14.73
C GLU A 470 7.30 -27.05 -14.10
N LEU A 471 6.22 -27.60 -13.56
CA LEU A 471 5.20 -26.81 -12.86
C LEU A 471 5.78 -26.09 -11.62
N ARG A 472 6.65 -26.76 -10.86
CA ARG A 472 7.37 -26.15 -9.73
C ARG A 472 8.36 -25.08 -10.19
N LYS A 473 9.09 -25.30 -11.28
CA LYS A 473 9.96 -24.28 -11.88
C LYS A 473 9.17 -23.04 -12.28
N MET A 474 8.02 -23.22 -12.95
CA MET A 474 7.13 -22.11 -13.29
C MET A 474 6.70 -21.32 -12.04
N ALA A 475 6.21 -22.02 -11.01
CA ALA A 475 5.76 -21.38 -9.77
C ALA A 475 6.90 -20.67 -9.03
N PHE A 476 8.08 -21.31 -8.97
CA PHE A 476 9.29 -20.74 -8.40
C PHE A 476 9.69 -19.48 -9.14
N SER A 477 9.87 -19.55 -10.46
CA SER A 477 10.28 -18.37 -11.24
C SER A 477 9.29 -17.22 -11.06
N LEU A 478 7.98 -17.47 -11.11
CA LEU A 478 6.98 -16.40 -10.94
C LEU A 478 6.97 -15.81 -9.52
N SER A 479 7.19 -16.62 -8.48
CA SER A 479 6.91 -16.20 -7.09
C SER A 479 8.15 -15.95 -6.23
N ALA A 480 9.30 -16.51 -6.60
CA ALA A 480 10.56 -16.42 -5.87
C ALA A 480 11.34 -15.16 -6.28
N GLY A 481 10.70 -13.99 -6.15
CA GLY A 481 11.36 -12.72 -6.38
C GLY A 481 12.37 -12.37 -5.28
N PRO A 482 13.29 -11.43 -5.52
CA PRO A 482 14.13 -10.85 -4.50
C PRO A 482 13.26 -10.14 -3.45
N SER A 483 13.57 -10.40 -2.19
CA SER A 483 12.73 -10.03 -1.04
C SER A 483 12.90 -8.59 -0.54
N THR A 484 13.53 -7.70 -1.31
CA THR A 484 13.74 -6.32 -0.88
C THR A 484 12.86 -5.37 -1.66
N THR A 485 12.10 -4.53 -0.95
CA THR A 485 11.31 -3.43 -1.53
C THR A 485 12.18 -2.52 -2.40
N LYS A 486 13.45 -2.33 -2.04
CA LYS A 486 14.43 -1.60 -2.86
C LYS A 486 14.65 -2.26 -4.23
N TYR A 487 14.79 -3.58 -4.28
CA TYR A 487 14.89 -4.32 -5.55
C TYR A 487 13.61 -4.25 -6.37
N CYS A 488 12.45 -4.44 -5.74
CA CYS A 488 11.15 -4.28 -6.40
C CYS A 488 10.99 -2.89 -7.04
N LEU A 489 11.54 -1.84 -6.41
CA LEU A 489 11.58 -0.46 -6.87
C LEU A 489 12.74 -0.15 -7.84
N GLU A 490 13.76 -1.01 -7.92
CA GLU A 490 14.98 -0.86 -8.73
C GLU A 490 15.18 -2.01 -9.74
N ASN A 491 14.15 -2.82 -10.01
CA ASN A 491 14.24 -3.85 -11.07
C ASN A 491 14.53 -3.19 -12.42
N VAL A 492 15.00 -3.94 -13.41
CA VAL A 492 15.43 -3.38 -14.71
C VAL A 492 14.37 -2.44 -15.32
N ILE A 493 13.08 -2.78 -15.22
CA ILE A 493 11.95 -1.96 -15.70
C ILE A 493 11.80 -0.65 -14.91
N SER A 494 11.89 -0.72 -13.58
CA SER A 494 11.77 0.43 -12.67
C SER A 494 13.01 1.32 -12.70
N THR A 495 14.20 0.75 -12.84
CA THR A 495 15.47 1.46 -13.05
C THR A 495 15.48 2.18 -14.40
N VAL A 496 15.01 1.52 -15.47
CA VAL A 496 14.80 2.14 -16.77
C VAL A 496 13.79 3.29 -16.69
N LYS A 497 12.67 3.10 -15.98
CA LYS A 497 11.67 4.14 -15.71
C LYS A 497 12.26 5.31 -14.94
N ASP A 498 13.03 5.06 -13.89
CA ASP A 498 13.69 6.08 -13.07
C ASP A 498 14.72 6.85 -13.88
N CYS A 499 15.53 6.17 -14.69
CA CYS A 499 16.43 6.81 -15.65
C CYS A 499 15.66 7.69 -16.64
N GLY A 500 14.55 7.22 -17.21
CA GLY A 500 13.72 7.99 -18.13
C GLY A 500 13.02 9.20 -17.49
N GLN A 501 12.57 9.07 -16.24
CA GLN A 501 11.95 10.18 -15.49
C GLN A 501 12.97 11.23 -15.04
N ARG A 502 14.18 10.81 -14.62
CA ARG A 502 15.28 11.71 -14.27
C ARG A 502 15.77 12.48 -15.51
N VAL A 503 15.76 11.87 -16.69
CA VAL A 503 16.06 12.53 -17.98
C VAL A 503 15.02 13.60 -18.36
N LYS A 504 13.74 13.39 -18.03
CA LYS A 504 12.69 14.40 -18.27
C LYS A 504 12.80 15.61 -17.32
N LYS A 505 13.33 15.42 -16.11
CA LYS A 505 13.44 16.47 -15.08
C LYS A 505 14.77 17.22 -15.10
N ASN A 506 15.87 16.54 -15.43
CA ASN A 506 17.21 17.10 -15.45
C ASN A 506 17.74 16.97 -16.88
N THR A 507 17.85 18.09 -17.57
CA THR A 507 18.15 18.29 -19.00
C THR A 507 19.52 17.76 -19.50
N ARG A 508 20.12 16.74 -18.88
CA ARG A 508 21.42 16.16 -19.27
C ARG A 508 21.31 14.65 -19.57
N ASN A 509 21.74 14.29 -20.77
CA ASN A 509 21.84 12.91 -21.24
C ASN A 509 22.95 12.15 -20.49
N MET A 510 22.60 11.06 -19.80
CA MET A 510 23.58 10.03 -19.42
C MET A 510 24.06 9.28 -20.66
N SER A 511 25.38 9.06 -20.78
CA SER A 511 25.95 8.28 -21.88
C SER A 511 25.51 6.81 -21.82
N MET A 512 25.52 6.14 -22.97
CA MET A 512 25.12 4.73 -23.09
C MET A 512 26.02 3.82 -22.23
N HIS A 513 27.31 4.12 -22.19
CA HIS A 513 28.27 3.43 -21.34
C HIS A 513 27.92 3.53 -19.84
N THR A 514 27.42 4.68 -19.38
CA THR A 514 26.99 4.82 -17.98
C THR A 514 25.73 4.01 -17.69
N LYS A 515 24.74 3.99 -18.59
CA LYS A 515 23.51 3.17 -18.42
C LYS A 515 23.82 1.67 -18.40
N TRP A 516 24.66 1.22 -19.34
CA TRP A 516 25.14 -0.15 -19.41
C TRP A 516 25.95 -0.51 -18.18
N MET A 517 26.87 0.36 -17.74
CA MET A 517 27.66 0.15 -16.54
C MET A 517 26.76 0.01 -15.31
N TYR A 518 25.77 0.89 -15.12
CA TYR A 518 24.83 0.77 -13.99
C TYR A 518 23.99 -0.52 -14.03
N ALA A 519 23.60 -1.01 -15.22
CA ALA A 519 22.86 -2.25 -15.36
C ALA A 519 23.75 -3.49 -15.14
N GLY A 520 24.96 -3.50 -15.70
CA GLY A 520 25.94 -4.58 -15.58
C GLY A 520 26.67 -4.63 -14.23
N THR A 521 26.77 -3.50 -13.52
CA THR A 521 27.32 -3.44 -12.14
C THR A 521 26.24 -3.47 -11.07
N SER A 522 24.96 -3.60 -11.45
CA SER A 522 23.87 -3.79 -10.48
C SER A 522 24.06 -5.14 -9.78
N HIS A 523 24.59 -5.10 -8.57
CA HIS A 523 24.75 -6.28 -7.70
C HIS A 523 23.43 -7.00 -7.39
N TYR A 524 22.30 -6.35 -7.69
CA TYR A 524 20.98 -6.88 -7.41
C TYR A 524 20.56 -7.93 -8.45
N ALA A 525 20.80 -7.72 -9.76
CA ALA A 525 20.38 -8.67 -10.80
C ALA A 525 20.83 -10.14 -10.59
N PRO A 526 22.06 -10.42 -10.11
CA PRO A 526 22.51 -11.78 -9.79
C PRO A 526 22.06 -12.29 -8.41
N ALA A 527 21.77 -11.39 -7.45
CA ALA A 527 21.50 -11.75 -6.06
C ALA A 527 20.05 -12.22 -5.81
N GLY A 528 19.15 -12.05 -6.78
CA GLY A 528 17.73 -12.35 -6.63
C GLY A 528 17.30 -13.81 -6.86
N GLY A 529 18.22 -14.73 -7.19
CA GLY A 529 17.91 -16.16 -7.41
C GLY A 529 16.99 -16.46 -8.59
N VAL A 530 16.73 -15.47 -9.45
CA VAL A 530 16.01 -15.59 -10.72
C VAL A 530 17.03 -15.30 -11.82
N GLU A 531 17.07 -16.10 -12.89
CA GLU A 531 17.76 -15.71 -14.13
C GLU A 531 17.08 -14.44 -14.67
N GLN A 532 17.57 -13.29 -14.20
CA GLN A 532 17.29 -12.02 -14.84
C GLN A 532 18.13 -11.95 -16.09
N LEU A 533 17.66 -11.18 -17.07
CA LEU A 533 18.46 -10.78 -18.21
C LEU A 533 19.77 -10.16 -17.72
N GLN A 534 20.86 -10.93 -17.80
CA GLN A 534 22.20 -10.47 -17.52
C GLN A 534 22.75 -9.90 -18.82
N VAL A 535 23.17 -8.65 -18.78
CA VAL A 535 23.85 -8.02 -19.91
C VAL A 535 25.28 -8.52 -19.91
N ASP A 536 25.69 -9.23 -20.96
CA ASP A 536 27.04 -9.78 -21.03
C ASP A 536 28.03 -8.88 -21.80
N ARG A 537 29.28 -9.31 -21.88
CA ARG A 537 30.34 -8.59 -22.60
C ARG A 537 30.11 -8.59 -24.11
N ASP A 538 29.47 -9.62 -24.65
CA ASP A 538 29.20 -9.77 -26.08
C ASP A 538 28.06 -8.85 -26.52
N ASP A 539 27.09 -8.57 -25.65
CA ASP A 539 26.04 -7.56 -25.82
C ASP A 539 26.62 -6.14 -25.90
N LEU A 540 27.63 -5.85 -25.07
CA LEU A 540 28.38 -4.59 -25.15
C LEU A 540 29.15 -4.50 -26.47
N LEU A 541 29.84 -5.56 -26.86
CA LEU A 541 30.61 -5.58 -28.12
C LEU A 541 29.70 -5.38 -29.33
N LYS A 542 28.54 -6.05 -29.40
CA LYS A 542 27.54 -5.83 -30.46
C LYS A 542 27.08 -4.38 -30.54
N THR A 543 26.85 -3.74 -29.39
CA THR A 543 26.42 -2.34 -29.30
C THR A 543 27.53 -1.36 -29.71
N CYS A 544 28.78 -1.63 -29.30
CA CYS A 544 29.96 -0.83 -29.62
C CYS A 544 30.44 -0.99 -31.07
N LEU A 545 30.19 -2.16 -31.69
CA LEU A 545 30.65 -2.46 -33.05
C LEU A 545 29.70 -1.94 -34.14
N GLN A 546 28.45 -1.61 -33.82
CA GLN A 546 27.54 -0.96 -34.75
C GLN A 546 27.88 0.54 -34.86
N LYS A 547 28.66 0.93 -35.87
CA LYS A 547 28.97 2.35 -36.13
C LYS A 547 27.68 3.12 -36.49
N GLY A 548 27.45 4.25 -35.83
CA GLY A 548 26.34 5.17 -36.12
C GLY A 548 25.07 4.97 -35.25
N VAL A 549 25.09 4.01 -34.32
CA VAL A 549 24.05 3.75 -33.31
C VAL A 549 23.66 5.01 -32.56
N GLU A 550 24.64 5.69 -31.98
CA GLU A 550 24.40 6.83 -31.10
C GLU A 550 23.75 7.99 -31.87
N GLN A 551 24.19 8.28 -33.10
CA GLN A 551 23.60 9.32 -33.93
C GLN A 551 22.21 8.94 -34.46
N LYS A 552 21.99 7.70 -34.91
CA LYS A 552 20.68 7.23 -35.40
C LYS A 552 19.64 7.16 -34.28
N PHE A 553 20.05 6.83 -33.05
CA PHE A 553 19.17 6.75 -31.89
C PHE A 553 18.84 8.14 -31.31
N VAL A 554 19.84 9.03 -31.22
CA VAL A 554 19.65 10.44 -30.82
C VAL A 554 18.78 11.22 -31.81
N GLN A 555 18.85 10.88 -33.11
CA GLN A 555 18.01 11.47 -34.16
C GLN A 555 16.66 10.74 -34.36
N GLY A 556 16.36 9.67 -33.62
CA GLY A 556 15.15 8.86 -33.81
C GLY A 556 15.07 8.11 -35.15
N LYS A 557 16.14 8.05 -35.94
CA LYS A 557 16.16 7.44 -37.28
C LYS A 557 16.34 5.92 -37.28
N TRP A 558 16.80 5.32 -36.19
CA TRP A 558 16.81 3.85 -36.06
C TRP A 558 15.38 3.27 -36.10
N LEU A 559 14.40 4.05 -35.65
CA LEU A 559 12.98 3.68 -35.62
C LEU A 559 12.40 3.28 -36.99
N ALA A 560 13.07 3.59 -38.10
CA ALA A 560 12.59 3.32 -39.46
C ALA A 560 13.04 1.96 -40.03
N GLU A 561 14.09 1.32 -39.49
CA GLU A 561 14.73 0.17 -40.15
C GLU A 561 14.21 -1.19 -39.63
N ALA A 562 13.61 -1.26 -38.44
CA ALA A 562 13.03 -2.50 -37.92
C ALA A 562 11.51 -2.53 -38.14
N LYS A 563 11.08 -2.82 -39.38
CA LYS A 563 9.73 -3.32 -39.65
C LYS A 563 9.60 -4.77 -39.12
N ALA A 564 9.72 -4.96 -37.81
CA ALA A 564 9.08 -6.09 -37.18
C ALA A 564 7.60 -5.74 -37.09
N SER A 565 6.74 -6.51 -37.72
CA SER A 565 5.29 -6.31 -37.73
C SER A 565 4.72 -6.49 -36.32
N PHE A 566 4.86 -5.47 -35.48
CA PHE A 566 3.80 -5.15 -34.53
C PHE A 566 2.52 -5.00 -35.35
N LYS A 567 1.35 -5.40 -34.82
CA LYS A 567 0.07 -5.11 -35.49
C LYS A 567 0.13 -3.66 -35.99
N ASP A 568 -0.08 -3.45 -37.30
CA ASP A 568 0.12 -2.15 -37.97
C ASP A 568 -0.72 -1.01 -37.36
N VAL A 569 -1.65 -1.37 -36.47
CA VAL A 569 -2.44 -0.46 -35.65
C VAL A 569 -1.97 -0.56 -34.20
N PHE A 570 -1.16 0.42 -33.78
CA PHE A 570 -1.05 0.69 -32.34
C PHE A 570 -2.44 1.13 -31.85
N PRO A 571 -3.01 0.49 -30.82
CA PRO A 571 -4.29 0.91 -30.27
C PRO A 571 -4.22 2.37 -29.85
N THR A 572 -5.25 3.15 -30.17
CA THR A 572 -5.33 4.54 -29.74
C THR A 572 -5.35 4.60 -28.20
N PRO A 573 -5.00 5.74 -27.56
CA PRO A 573 -5.12 5.87 -26.11
C PRO A 573 -6.52 5.50 -25.58
N GLU A 574 -7.57 5.71 -26.37
CA GLU A 574 -8.95 5.33 -26.08
C GLU A 574 -9.15 3.81 -26.14
N ASP A 575 -8.63 3.15 -27.19
CA ASP A 575 -8.63 1.69 -27.31
C ASP A 575 -7.86 1.04 -26.15
N ILE A 576 -6.70 1.59 -25.78
CA ILE A 576 -5.91 1.14 -24.63
C ILE A 576 -6.71 1.24 -23.32
N LEU A 577 -7.48 2.32 -23.13
CA LEU A 577 -8.29 2.51 -21.93
C LEU A 577 -9.53 1.59 -21.88
N HIS A 578 -10.06 1.21 -23.05
CA HIS A 578 -11.20 0.30 -23.18
C HIS A 578 -10.79 -1.18 -23.08
N GLU A 579 -9.64 -1.56 -23.66
CA GLU A 579 -9.16 -2.95 -23.74
C GLU A 579 -8.30 -3.36 -22.54
N THR A 580 -7.66 -2.42 -21.85
CA THR A 580 -6.77 -2.76 -20.73
C THR A 580 -7.56 -3.02 -19.45
N ARG A 581 -7.36 -4.21 -18.86
CA ARG A 581 -7.83 -4.53 -17.50
C ARG A 581 -7.51 -3.39 -16.54
N LYS A 582 -8.53 -2.87 -15.85
CA LYS A 582 -8.36 -1.86 -14.78
C LYS A 582 -7.40 -2.39 -13.72
N ALA A 583 -6.59 -1.51 -13.14
CA ALA A 583 -5.73 -1.84 -12.01
C ALA A 583 -6.31 -1.33 -10.69
N GLY A 584 -5.83 -1.89 -9.59
CA GLY A 584 -6.12 -1.46 -8.23
C GLY A 584 -7.13 -2.34 -7.51
N TYR A 585 -7.38 -1.97 -6.26
CA TYR A 585 -8.21 -2.72 -5.30
C TYR A 585 -9.55 -3.20 -5.88
N LEU A 586 -10.31 -2.33 -6.55
CA LEU A 586 -11.63 -2.70 -7.08
C LEU A 586 -11.55 -3.75 -8.19
N ALA A 587 -10.52 -3.69 -9.05
CA ALA A 587 -10.33 -4.68 -10.11
C ALA A 587 -9.90 -6.03 -9.54
N ASN A 588 -9.08 -6.03 -8.50
CA ASN A 588 -8.66 -7.24 -7.79
C ASN A 588 -9.82 -7.88 -7.02
N LYS A 589 -10.64 -7.06 -6.33
CA LYS A 589 -11.90 -7.48 -5.71
C LYS A 589 -12.82 -8.15 -6.73
N ARG A 590 -13.06 -7.49 -7.86
CA ARG A 590 -13.95 -8.00 -8.92
C ARG A 590 -13.46 -9.32 -9.52
N ALA A 591 -12.16 -9.43 -9.78
CA ALA A 591 -11.56 -10.67 -10.30
C ALA A 591 -11.62 -11.82 -9.28
N ALA A 592 -11.36 -11.54 -8.00
CA ALA A 592 -11.49 -12.52 -6.92
C ALA A 592 -12.93 -13.02 -6.78
N SER A 593 -13.90 -12.10 -6.80
CA SER A 593 -15.32 -12.43 -6.78
C SER A 593 -15.75 -13.26 -7.98
N ALA A 594 -15.26 -12.90 -9.18
CA ALA A 594 -15.52 -13.65 -10.39
C ALA A 594 -14.97 -15.07 -10.32
N ALA A 595 -13.73 -15.25 -9.86
CA ALA A 595 -13.14 -16.56 -9.68
C ALA A 595 -13.91 -17.42 -8.67
N ALA A 596 -14.30 -16.83 -7.54
CA ALA A 596 -15.12 -17.51 -6.53
C ALA A 596 -16.49 -17.93 -7.09
N PHE A 597 -17.17 -17.03 -7.82
CA PHE A 597 -18.47 -17.32 -8.43
C PHE A 597 -18.34 -18.40 -9.51
N VAL A 598 -17.33 -18.32 -10.37
CA VAL A 598 -17.05 -19.31 -11.42
C VAL A 598 -16.85 -20.69 -10.81
N LEU A 599 -16.03 -20.78 -9.77
CA LEU A 599 -15.81 -22.04 -9.06
C LEU A 599 -17.12 -22.59 -8.47
N HIS A 600 -17.91 -21.75 -7.82
CA HIS A 600 -19.16 -22.13 -7.17
C HIS A 600 -20.25 -22.56 -8.16
N ASP A 601 -20.53 -21.75 -9.19
CA ASP A 601 -21.68 -21.95 -10.09
C ASP A 601 -21.36 -22.78 -11.33
N SER A 602 -20.10 -23.21 -11.51
CA SER A 602 -19.69 -24.12 -12.59
C SER A 602 -20.49 -25.43 -12.60
N ARG A 603 -20.89 -25.93 -11.43
CA ARG A 603 -21.71 -27.15 -11.29
C ARG A 603 -23.14 -26.96 -11.77
N ASN A 604 -23.66 -25.73 -11.69
CA ASN A 604 -25.00 -25.38 -12.15
C ASN A 604 -24.99 -24.78 -13.57
N ASP A 605 -23.92 -25.02 -14.34
CA ASP A 605 -23.81 -24.51 -15.70
C ASP A 605 -23.93 -22.97 -15.81
N PHE A 606 -23.53 -22.25 -14.77
CA PHE A 606 -23.64 -20.79 -14.66
C PHE A 606 -25.10 -20.28 -14.73
N SER A 607 -26.09 -21.10 -14.35
CA SER A 607 -27.50 -20.72 -14.36
C SER A 607 -27.81 -19.48 -13.51
N ASN A 608 -26.95 -19.16 -12.53
CA ASN A 608 -27.12 -18.04 -11.63
C ASN A 608 -26.25 -16.83 -12.00
N VAL A 609 -25.66 -16.78 -13.20
CA VAL A 609 -24.72 -15.71 -13.61
C VAL A 609 -25.32 -14.29 -13.49
N SER A 610 -26.64 -14.14 -13.62
CA SER A 610 -27.34 -12.86 -13.41
C SER A 610 -27.20 -12.32 -11.97
N LYS A 611 -26.93 -13.21 -11.01
CA LYS A 611 -26.74 -12.90 -9.58
C LYS A 611 -25.27 -12.78 -9.18
N ALA A 612 -24.32 -12.96 -10.12
CA ALA A 612 -22.90 -13.02 -9.80
C ALA A 612 -22.43 -11.81 -8.96
N TRP A 613 -22.96 -10.62 -9.26
CA TRP A 613 -22.57 -9.35 -8.62
C TRP A 613 -23.55 -8.83 -7.58
N THR A 614 -24.54 -9.61 -7.18
CA THR A 614 -25.47 -9.22 -6.12
C THR A 614 -24.72 -9.10 -4.79
N GLY A 615 -24.71 -7.90 -4.19
CA GLY A 615 -24.02 -7.61 -2.93
C GLY A 615 -22.54 -7.20 -3.05
N LEU A 616 -22.00 -7.07 -4.27
CA LEU A 616 -20.62 -6.63 -4.50
C LEU A 616 -20.45 -5.12 -4.74
N VAL A 617 -21.56 -4.45 -5.07
CA VAL A 617 -21.67 -3.00 -5.34
C VAL A 617 -21.65 -2.20 -4.05
#